data_AF-A0A060R8J5-F1
#
_entry.id   AF-A0A060R8J5-F1
#
_cell.length_a   1.000
_cell.length_b   1.000
_cell.length_c   1.000
_cell.angle_alpha   90.00
_cell.angle_beta   90.00
_cell.angle_gamma   90.00
#
_symmetry.space_group_name_H-M   'P 1'
#
loop_
_entity.id
_entity.type
_entity.pdbx_description
1 polymer ?
#
loop_
_entity_poly.entity_id
_entity_poly.type
_entity_poly.pdbx_seq_one_letter_code
_entity_poly.pdbx_strand_id
1 'polypeptide(L)'
;MRKIFIALLCLCLFNHIFAKSLKHGQSGGHEADIYSVLPFDRDGKIDALILAIHNNIDLPIGYFNGLRDEPHHQFTWHKYGHRTFFHWGFNSNPKSSKILQELVEERQWTPDVVNAFWDKVIAEQARRNRLTMENVGKTLNFGVSGAERSYSNAFASIITDIHILGDYSTTNIAMLQSLDLVVADIEKALFESLKGGAEAKRINKLLNDTKSIQSERDRAAEILLILQKELPKFILTVQDGFFKRHFSKLGYSLRKV
;
A
#
# COMPACT_ATOMS: atom_id res chain seq x y z
N MET A 1 -39.37 -25.58 19.82
CA MET A 1 -39.19 -24.98 18.47
C MET A 1 -38.59 -23.57 18.58
N ARG A 2 -37.32 -23.42 19.00
CA ARG A 2 -36.68 -22.11 19.26
C ARG A 2 -35.16 -22.12 19.04
N LYS A 3 -34.65 -22.97 18.13
CA LYS A 3 -33.20 -23.13 17.90
C LYS A 3 -32.76 -23.13 16.42
N ILE A 4 -33.64 -22.71 15.50
CA ILE A 4 -33.31 -22.68 14.05
C ILE A 4 -33.21 -21.25 13.49
N PHE A 5 -33.54 -20.22 14.28
CA PHE A 5 -33.62 -18.84 13.77
C PHE A 5 -32.32 -18.02 13.85
N ILE A 6 -31.21 -18.57 14.37
CA ILE A 6 -29.94 -17.83 14.54
C ILE A 6 -28.91 -18.15 13.44
N ALA A 7 -29.09 -19.24 12.69
CA ALA A 7 -28.13 -19.63 11.64
C ALA A 7 -28.31 -18.87 10.30
N LEU A 8 -29.42 -18.14 10.11
CA LEU A 8 -29.72 -17.43 8.85
C LEU A 8 -29.37 -15.93 8.85
N LEU A 9 -28.95 -15.37 9.99
CA LEU A 9 -28.52 -13.95 10.05
C LEU A 9 -27.00 -13.76 9.85
N CYS A 10 -26.18 -14.80 9.98
CA CYS A 10 -24.73 -14.70 9.79
C CYS A 10 -24.25 -14.92 8.35
N LEU A 11 -25.12 -15.37 7.43
CA LEU A 11 -24.76 -15.57 6.02
C LEU A 11 -25.08 -14.38 5.11
N CYS A 12 -25.81 -13.36 5.59
CA CYS A 12 -26.23 -12.22 4.77
C CYS A 12 -25.31 -10.99 4.87
N LEU A 13 -24.26 -11.03 5.69
CA LEU A 13 -23.29 -9.93 5.82
C LEU A 13 -21.98 -10.13 5.03
N PHE A 14 -21.79 -11.28 4.38
CA PHE A 14 -20.56 -11.57 3.63
C PHE A 14 -20.60 -11.19 2.14
N ASN A 15 -21.71 -10.66 1.62
CA ASN A 15 -21.88 -10.50 0.18
C ASN A 15 -21.74 -9.08 -0.40
N HIS A 16 -21.48 -8.02 0.39
CA HIS A 16 -21.50 -6.64 -0.15
C HIS A 16 -20.40 -5.70 0.36
N ILE A 17 -19.14 -6.14 0.41
CA ILE A 17 -17.99 -5.20 0.44
C ILE A 17 -16.86 -5.69 -0.49
N PHE A 18 -17.19 -5.99 -1.75
CA PHE A 18 -16.22 -5.80 -2.82
C PHE A 18 -16.61 -4.49 -3.49
N ALA A 19 -16.03 -3.40 -3.01
CA ALA A 19 -16.22 -2.11 -3.64
C ALA A 19 -15.74 -2.24 -5.11
N LYS A 20 -16.70 -2.14 -6.03
CA LYS A 20 -16.43 -2.20 -7.46
C LYS A 20 -15.61 -0.96 -7.84
N SER A 21 -14.47 -1.21 -8.51
CA SER A 21 -13.58 -0.23 -9.15
C SER A 21 -14.36 0.85 -9.93
N LEU A 22 -13.81 2.06 -10.10
CA LEU A 22 -14.43 3.18 -10.84
C LEU A 22 -14.74 2.87 -12.31
N LYS A 23 -14.35 1.71 -12.81
CA LYS A 23 -14.81 1.20 -14.11
C LYS A 23 -15.49 -0.14 -13.92
N HIS A 24 -16.81 -0.16 -14.10
CA HIS A 24 -17.57 -1.39 -14.28
C HIS A 24 -16.86 -2.25 -15.35
N GLY A 25 -16.23 -3.35 -14.93
CA GLY A 25 -15.59 -4.31 -15.85
C GLY A 25 -14.10 -4.14 -16.15
N GLN A 26 -13.33 -3.29 -15.46
CA GLN A 26 -11.86 -3.35 -15.56
C GLN A 26 -11.21 -3.87 -14.26
N SER A 27 -10.58 -5.03 -14.38
CA SER A 27 -9.66 -5.60 -13.40
C SER A 27 -8.39 -4.74 -13.29
N GLY A 28 -7.94 -4.40 -12.08
CA GLY A 28 -6.50 -4.13 -11.87
C GLY A 28 -6.09 -3.11 -10.81
N GLY A 29 -6.94 -2.19 -10.35
CA GLY A 29 -6.40 -1.00 -9.66
C GLY A 29 -6.24 -1.01 -8.12
N HIS A 30 -6.82 -1.97 -7.39
CA HIS A 30 -7.06 -1.88 -5.92
C HIS A 30 -7.58 -0.51 -5.45
N GLU A 31 -8.20 0.24 -6.37
CA GLU A 31 -8.54 1.64 -6.20
C GLU A 31 -9.72 1.82 -5.25
N ALA A 32 -10.67 0.87 -5.29
CA ALA A 32 -11.73 0.75 -4.32
C ALA A 32 -11.22 0.46 -2.90
N ASP A 33 -10.18 -0.37 -2.76
CA ASP A 33 -9.54 -0.69 -1.47
C ASP A 33 -8.82 0.53 -0.91
N ILE A 34 -8.13 1.29 -1.76
CA ILE A 34 -7.48 2.54 -1.36
C ILE A 34 -8.52 3.57 -0.92
N TYR A 35 -9.58 3.78 -1.71
CA TYR A 35 -10.62 4.73 -1.35
C TYR A 35 -11.31 4.38 -0.04
N SER A 36 -11.54 3.10 0.23
CA SER A 36 -12.28 2.67 1.41
C SER A 36 -11.57 3.00 2.72
N VAL A 37 -10.24 3.21 2.70
CA VAL A 37 -9.46 3.63 3.87
C VAL A 37 -9.14 5.12 3.93
N LEU A 38 -9.29 5.86 2.83
CA LEU A 38 -9.06 7.30 2.78
C LEU A 38 -10.29 8.09 3.25
N PRO A 39 -10.11 9.31 3.80
CA PRO A 39 -11.22 10.10 4.34
C PRO A 39 -12.03 10.85 3.27
N PHE A 40 -11.78 10.62 1.99
CA PHE A 40 -12.37 11.35 0.89
C PHE A 40 -13.60 10.64 0.32
N ASP A 41 -14.63 11.42 -0.04
CA ASP A 41 -15.58 10.94 -1.04
C ASP A 41 -14.90 10.85 -2.41
N ARG A 42 -15.57 10.26 -3.41
CA ARG A 42 -15.03 10.18 -4.77
C ARG A 42 -14.74 11.59 -5.31
N ASP A 43 -13.50 11.81 -5.73
CA ASP A 43 -13.01 13.08 -6.25
C ASP A 43 -12.00 12.83 -7.37
N GLY A 44 -12.12 13.57 -8.48
CA GLY A 44 -11.29 13.35 -9.67
C GLY A 44 -9.80 13.55 -9.46
N LYS A 45 -9.37 14.40 -8.50
CA LYS A 45 -7.96 14.57 -8.16
C LYS A 45 -7.43 13.39 -7.36
N ILE A 46 -8.25 12.83 -6.46
CA ILE A 46 -7.90 11.62 -5.71
C ILE A 46 -7.87 10.41 -6.65
N ASP A 47 -8.80 10.31 -7.61
CA ASP A 47 -8.79 9.28 -8.66
C ASP A 47 -7.49 9.33 -9.46
N ALA A 48 -7.08 10.53 -9.90
CA ALA A 48 -5.85 10.73 -10.64
C ALA A 48 -4.60 10.39 -9.81
N LEU A 49 -4.60 10.72 -8.51
CA LEU A 49 -3.53 10.33 -7.58
C LEU A 49 -3.41 8.81 -7.47
N ILE A 50 -4.52 8.12 -7.20
CA ILE A 50 -4.54 6.66 -7.06
C ILE A 50 -4.08 5.98 -8.35
N LEU A 51 -4.58 6.45 -9.51
CA LEU A 51 -4.15 5.93 -10.80
C LEU A 51 -2.66 6.16 -11.05
N ALA A 52 -2.12 7.33 -10.70
CA ALA A 52 -0.70 7.61 -10.84
C ALA A 52 0.16 6.68 -9.98
N ILE A 53 -0.27 6.38 -8.75
CA ILE A 53 0.43 5.45 -7.85
C ILE A 53 0.32 4.02 -8.35
N HIS A 54 -0.87 3.56 -8.73
CA HIS A 54 -1.08 2.25 -9.34
C HIS A 54 -0.19 2.07 -10.57
N ASN A 55 -0.15 3.03 -11.49
CA ASN A 55 0.73 2.94 -12.66
C ASN A 55 2.21 2.92 -12.27
N ASN A 56 2.60 3.64 -11.21
CA ASN A 56 3.96 3.60 -10.69
C ASN A 56 4.33 2.25 -10.03
N ILE A 57 3.35 1.38 -9.75
CA ILE A 57 3.56 0.03 -9.20
C ILE A 57 3.40 -1.02 -10.31
N ASP A 58 2.27 -1.03 -11.01
CA ASP A 58 1.82 -2.09 -11.92
C ASP A 58 2.14 -1.85 -13.39
N LEU A 59 2.25 -0.59 -13.81
CA LEU A 59 2.56 -0.22 -15.20
C LEU A 59 3.87 0.56 -15.26
N PRO A 60 4.99 -0.04 -14.82
CA PRO A 60 6.28 0.62 -14.91
C PRO A 60 6.52 1.04 -16.37
N ILE A 61 6.52 2.35 -16.64
CA ILE A 61 6.81 2.89 -17.96
C ILE A 61 8.26 2.51 -18.27
N GLY A 62 8.42 1.45 -19.06
CA GLY A 62 9.70 0.82 -19.34
C GLY A 62 10.04 -0.31 -18.36
N TYR A 63 10.78 -1.30 -18.89
CA TYR A 63 11.56 -2.22 -18.07
C TYR A 63 12.43 -1.39 -17.12
N PHE A 64 12.75 -1.91 -15.93
CA PHE A 64 13.75 -1.29 -15.07
C PHE A 64 15.07 -1.18 -15.86
N ASN A 65 15.29 -0.02 -16.50
CA ASN A 65 16.30 0.14 -17.54
C ASN A 65 17.70 -0.17 -17.02
N GLY A 66 17.94 0.06 -15.72
CA GLY A 66 19.20 -0.26 -15.07
C GLY A 66 19.60 -1.74 -15.14
N LEU A 67 18.65 -2.65 -15.36
CA LEU A 67 18.95 -4.09 -15.53
C LEU A 67 19.16 -4.51 -16.98
N ARG A 68 19.03 -3.62 -17.97
CA ARG A 68 19.27 -3.96 -19.38
C ARG A 68 20.74 -4.05 -19.74
N ASP A 69 21.58 -3.36 -18.97
CA ASP A 69 23.01 -3.27 -19.23
C ASP A 69 23.78 -4.37 -18.49
N GLU A 70 24.92 -4.74 -19.04
CA GLU A 70 25.94 -5.54 -18.36
C GLU A 70 26.26 -4.95 -16.96
N PRO A 71 26.53 -5.78 -15.94
CA PRO A 71 26.50 -7.24 -15.91
C PRO A 71 25.11 -7.86 -15.63
N HIS A 72 24.04 -7.05 -15.59
CA HIS A 72 22.73 -7.47 -15.06
C HIS A 72 21.71 -7.82 -16.14
N HIS A 73 22.07 -7.68 -17.42
CA HIS A 73 21.22 -7.97 -18.58
C HIS A 73 20.62 -9.40 -18.59
N GLN A 74 21.29 -10.33 -17.91
CA GLN A 74 20.84 -11.73 -17.74
C GLN A 74 19.74 -11.88 -16.69
N PHE A 75 19.48 -10.86 -15.88
CA PHE A 75 18.37 -10.87 -14.93
C PHE A 75 17.06 -10.76 -15.69
N THR A 76 16.26 -11.82 -15.68
CA THR A 76 14.90 -11.82 -16.23
C THR A 76 13.87 -11.91 -15.10
N TRP A 77 12.68 -11.36 -15.33
CA TRP A 77 11.57 -11.35 -14.36
C TRP A 77 10.98 -12.75 -14.08
N HIS A 78 11.47 -13.80 -14.76
CA HIS A 78 10.98 -15.18 -14.68
C HIS A 78 9.44 -15.22 -14.82
N LYS A 79 8.76 -16.18 -14.18
CA LYS A 79 7.29 -16.23 -14.12
C LYS A 79 6.66 -15.19 -13.17
N TYR A 80 7.49 -14.37 -12.52
CA TYR A 80 7.11 -13.56 -11.37
C TYR A 80 6.80 -12.10 -11.73
N GLY A 81 7.25 -11.65 -12.89
CA GLY A 81 6.83 -10.39 -13.50
C GLY A 81 7.30 -9.15 -12.72
N HIS A 82 6.53 -8.07 -12.82
CA HIS A 82 6.86 -6.79 -12.21
C HIS A 82 6.71 -6.79 -10.67
N ARG A 83 5.88 -7.70 -10.13
CA ARG A 83 5.64 -7.83 -8.68
C ARG A 83 6.92 -8.05 -7.89
N THR A 84 7.85 -8.80 -8.46
CA THR A 84 9.16 -9.07 -7.87
C THR A 84 9.92 -7.81 -7.51
N PHE A 85 9.79 -6.72 -8.28
CA PHE A 85 10.55 -5.49 -8.08
C PHE A 85 9.77 -4.34 -7.44
N PHE A 86 8.43 -4.35 -7.55
CA PHE A 86 7.64 -3.16 -7.26
C PHE A 86 6.49 -3.36 -6.27
N HIS A 87 6.23 -4.58 -5.78
CA HIS A 87 5.16 -4.85 -4.81
C HIS A 87 5.69 -5.01 -3.39
N TRP A 88 6.46 -4.02 -2.95
CA TRP A 88 7.04 -3.95 -1.62
C TRP A 88 6.49 -2.72 -0.93
N GLY A 89 6.33 -2.78 0.39
CA GLY A 89 5.85 -1.65 1.17
C GLY A 89 6.66 -0.40 0.86
N PHE A 90 6.01 0.76 0.88
CA PHE A 90 6.56 1.99 0.35
C PHE A 90 7.94 2.35 0.93
N ASN A 91 8.11 2.24 2.24
CA ASN A 91 9.38 2.50 2.93
C ASN A 91 10.19 1.22 3.19
N SER A 92 9.79 0.07 2.64
CA SER A 92 10.48 -1.19 2.86
C SER A 92 11.82 -1.26 2.13
N ASN A 93 12.76 -2.01 2.71
CA ASN A 93 14.03 -2.30 2.05
C ASN A 93 13.84 -3.40 0.97
N PRO A 94 14.23 -3.17 -0.28
CA PRO A 94 14.24 -4.17 -1.35
C PRO A 94 14.86 -5.51 -0.99
N LYS A 95 15.96 -5.44 -0.24
CA LYS A 95 16.71 -6.61 0.22
C LYS A 95 15.94 -7.47 1.21
N SER A 96 14.79 -7.03 1.71
CA SER A 96 13.93 -7.84 2.58
C SER A 96 13.05 -8.82 1.79
N SER A 97 12.93 -8.66 0.47
CA SER A 97 12.19 -9.59 -0.37
C SER A 97 12.95 -10.92 -0.46
N LYS A 98 12.36 -12.00 0.05
CA LYS A 98 12.95 -13.35 0.00
C LYS A 98 13.13 -13.82 -1.45
N ILE A 99 12.13 -13.62 -2.29
CA ILE A 99 12.16 -14.08 -3.69
C ILE A 99 13.18 -13.29 -4.51
N LEU A 100 13.30 -11.98 -4.29
CA LEU A 100 14.32 -11.23 -5.02
C LEU A 100 15.72 -11.67 -4.58
N GLN A 101 15.94 -11.97 -3.30
CA GLN A 101 17.20 -12.55 -2.83
C GLN A 101 17.49 -13.89 -3.51
N GLU A 102 16.54 -14.83 -3.52
CA GLU A 102 16.70 -16.13 -4.19
C GLU A 102 17.06 -15.95 -5.69
N LEU A 103 16.37 -15.06 -6.40
CA LEU A 103 16.65 -14.78 -7.81
C LEU A 103 18.03 -14.16 -8.05
N VAL A 104 18.57 -13.39 -7.10
CA VAL A 104 19.92 -12.83 -7.17
C VAL A 104 20.97 -13.91 -6.88
N GLU A 105 20.73 -14.75 -5.88
CA GLU A 105 21.61 -15.88 -5.52
C GLU A 105 21.72 -16.91 -6.65
N GLU A 106 20.62 -17.21 -7.34
CA GLU A 106 20.59 -18.09 -8.51
C GLU A 106 21.51 -17.63 -9.64
N ARG A 107 21.88 -16.35 -9.70
CA ARG A 107 22.78 -15.83 -10.75
C ARG A 107 24.25 -16.09 -10.48
N GLN A 108 24.61 -16.50 -9.27
CA GLN A 108 25.99 -16.81 -8.89
C GLN A 108 26.97 -15.67 -9.24
N TRP A 109 26.48 -14.44 -9.16
CA TRP A 109 27.27 -13.25 -9.43
C TRP A 109 28.34 -13.04 -8.35
N THR A 110 29.44 -12.39 -8.73
CA THR A 110 30.44 -11.93 -7.75
C THR A 110 29.83 -10.92 -6.77
N PRO A 111 30.40 -10.75 -5.56
CA PRO A 111 29.90 -9.79 -4.58
C PRO A 111 29.76 -8.35 -5.11
N ASP A 112 30.69 -7.90 -5.95
CA ASP A 112 30.65 -6.55 -6.53
C ASP A 112 29.47 -6.36 -7.49
N VAL A 113 29.18 -7.39 -8.29
CA VAL A 113 28.02 -7.40 -9.18
C VAL A 113 26.72 -7.42 -8.36
N VAL A 114 26.65 -8.23 -7.30
CA VAL A 114 25.49 -8.25 -6.39
C VAL A 114 25.27 -6.87 -5.74
N ASN A 115 26.33 -6.20 -5.30
CA ASN A 115 26.22 -4.86 -4.73
C ASN A 115 25.70 -3.84 -5.77
N ALA A 116 26.26 -3.84 -6.97
CA ALA A 116 25.81 -2.99 -8.06
C ALA A 116 24.34 -3.26 -8.46
N PHE A 117 23.90 -4.52 -8.42
CA PHE A 117 22.49 -4.87 -8.63
C PHE A 117 21.59 -4.18 -7.62
N TRP A 118 21.89 -4.34 -6.34
CA TRP A 118 21.09 -3.79 -5.27
C TRP A 118 21.09 -2.27 -5.26
N ASP A 119 22.21 -1.62 -5.58
CA ASP A 119 22.28 -0.17 -5.71
C ASP A 119 21.32 0.35 -6.78
N LYS A 120 21.26 -0.34 -7.93
CA LYS A 120 20.31 0.01 -9.00
C LYS A 120 18.86 -0.18 -8.50
N VAL A 121 18.55 -1.29 -7.85
CA VAL A 121 17.19 -1.59 -7.34
C VAL A 121 16.74 -0.53 -6.32
N ILE A 122 17.61 -0.20 -5.37
CA ILE A 122 17.36 0.83 -4.35
C ILE A 122 17.18 2.19 -5.01
N ALA A 123 18.00 2.54 -6.01
CA ALA A 123 17.88 3.79 -6.74
C ALA A 123 16.54 3.88 -7.50
N GLU A 124 16.09 2.79 -8.11
CA GLU A 124 14.80 2.75 -8.81
C GLU A 124 13.62 2.86 -7.85
N GLN A 125 13.65 2.18 -6.70
CA GLN A 125 12.65 2.36 -5.66
C GLN A 125 12.63 3.80 -5.14
N ALA A 126 13.80 4.39 -4.87
CA ALA A 126 13.89 5.78 -4.43
C ALA A 126 13.33 6.77 -5.46
N ARG A 127 13.57 6.52 -6.76
CA ARG A 127 12.99 7.31 -7.86
C ARG A 127 11.46 7.20 -7.86
N ARG A 128 10.90 6.00 -7.74
CA ARG A 128 9.45 5.77 -7.68
C ARG A 128 8.82 6.41 -6.45
N ASN A 129 9.45 6.25 -5.28
CA ASN A 129 8.99 6.86 -4.04
C ASN A 129 8.94 8.38 -4.13
N ARG A 130 9.93 8.99 -4.80
CA ARG A 130 9.92 10.43 -5.09
C ARG A 130 8.71 10.82 -5.93
N LEU A 131 8.44 10.12 -7.03
CA LEU A 131 7.28 10.40 -7.89
C LEU A 131 5.95 10.24 -7.15
N THR A 132 5.79 9.17 -6.35
CA THR A 132 4.61 8.97 -5.50
C THR A 132 4.47 10.13 -4.52
N MET A 133 5.53 10.52 -3.82
CA MET A 133 5.51 11.66 -2.89
C MET A 133 5.20 12.99 -3.57
N GLU A 134 5.71 13.24 -4.77
CA GLU A 134 5.40 14.44 -5.55
C GLU A 134 3.92 14.49 -5.96
N ASN A 135 3.36 13.36 -6.39
CA ASN A 135 1.93 13.26 -6.71
C ASN A 135 1.06 13.49 -5.46
N VAL A 136 1.42 12.88 -4.33
CA VAL A 136 0.74 13.10 -3.05
C VAL A 136 0.86 14.56 -2.62
N GLY A 137 2.06 15.13 -2.62
CA GLY A 137 2.32 16.51 -2.21
C GLY A 137 1.55 17.51 -3.06
N LYS A 138 1.51 17.30 -4.38
CA LYS A 138 0.71 18.12 -5.31
C LYS A 138 -0.79 18.00 -5.05
N THR A 139 -1.29 16.79 -4.83
CA THR A 139 -2.73 16.52 -4.70
C THR A 139 -3.24 17.01 -3.34
N LEU A 140 -2.51 16.70 -2.27
CA LEU A 140 -2.90 17.01 -0.91
C LEU A 140 -2.30 18.32 -0.38
N ASN A 141 -1.59 19.07 -1.23
CA ASN A 141 -0.91 20.33 -0.89
C ASN A 141 -0.02 20.21 0.37
N PHE A 142 0.88 19.23 0.36
CA PHE A 142 1.91 19.04 1.38
C PHE A 142 3.30 19.22 0.76
N GLY A 143 4.23 19.78 1.53
CA GLY A 143 5.64 19.83 1.14
C GLY A 143 6.28 18.45 1.02
N VAL A 144 7.08 18.22 -0.03
CA VAL A 144 7.92 17.00 -0.18
C VAL A 144 9.27 17.10 0.54
N SER A 145 9.49 18.19 1.28
CA SER A 145 10.67 18.47 2.09
C SER A 145 10.26 19.18 3.39
N GLY A 146 11.19 19.31 4.34
CA GLY A 146 10.92 19.97 5.61
C GLY A 146 9.88 19.26 6.48
N ALA A 147 9.15 20.04 7.28
CA ALA A 147 8.26 19.51 8.31
C ALA A 147 7.03 18.74 7.78
N GLU A 148 6.54 19.09 6.58
CA GLU A 148 5.37 18.44 5.97
C GLU A 148 5.72 17.19 5.16
N ARG A 149 7.01 16.95 4.91
CA ARG A 149 7.48 15.76 4.18
C ARG A 149 6.97 14.46 4.79
N SER A 150 6.86 14.40 6.12
CA SER A 150 6.33 13.23 6.81
C SER A 150 4.88 12.94 6.43
N TYR A 151 4.06 13.95 6.15
CA TYR A 151 2.68 13.77 5.71
C TYR A 151 2.63 13.24 4.27
N SER A 152 3.40 13.81 3.35
CA SER A 152 3.51 13.25 2.00
C SER A 152 3.99 11.80 2.02
N ASN A 153 4.97 11.47 2.86
CA ASN A 153 5.46 10.11 3.04
C ASN A 153 4.37 9.19 3.63
N ALA A 154 3.63 9.63 4.65
CA ALA A 154 2.58 8.83 5.27
C ALA A 154 1.47 8.46 4.28
N PHE A 155 0.95 9.45 3.54
CA PHE A 155 -0.10 9.19 2.56
C PHE A 155 0.40 8.37 1.38
N ALA A 156 1.65 8.59 0.94
CA ALA A 156 2.28 7.76 -0.09
C ALA A 156 2.41 6.29 0.37
N SER A 157 2.85 6.07 1.60
CA SER A 157 2.94 4.74 2.22
C SER A 157 1.57 4.09 2.31
N ILE A 158 0.61 4.73 2.99
CA ILE A 158 -0.73 4.17 3.15
C ILE A 158 -1.35 3.79 1.78
N ILE A 159 -1.28 4.65 0.77
CA ILE A 159 -1.87 4.34 -0.53
C ILE A 159 -1.17 3.16 -1.23
N THR A 160 0.17 3.14 -1.21
CA THR A 160 0.97 2.05 -1.81
C THR A 160 0.76 0.74 -1.06
N ASP A 161 0.77 0.77 0.27
CA ASP A 161 0.68 -0.42 1.10
C ASP A 161 -0.72 -1.04 1.04
N ILE A 162 -1.77 -0.22 0.94
CA ILE A 162 -3.15 -0.71 0.70
C ILE A 162 -3.29 -1.34 -0.69
N HIS A 163 -2.62 -0.78 -1.70
CA HIS A 163 -2.58 -1.41 -3.03
C HIS A 163 -2.00 -2.83 -2.93
N ILE A 164 -0.86 -2.98 -2.24
CA ILE A 164 -0.21 -4.28 -2.03
C ILE A 164 -1.07 -5.21 -1.16
N LEU A 165 -1.75 -4.69 -0.13
CA LEU A 165 -2.73 -5.47 0.65
C LEU A 165 -3.86 -5.99 -0.23
N GLY A 166 -4.34 -5.16 -1.16
CA GLY A 166 -5.29 -5.56 -2.18
C GLY A 166 -4.79 -6.74 -3.00
N ASP A 167 -3.50 -6.77 -3.36
CA ASP A 167 -2.93 -7.86 -4.15
C ASP A 167 -3.00 -9.24 -3.48
N TYR A 168 -3.11 -9.31 -2.15
CA TYR A 168 -3.31 -10.57 -1.45
C TYR A 168 -4.65 -11.26 -1.78
N SER A 169 -5.62 -10.51 -2.32
CA SER A 169 -6.86 -11.07 -2.86
C SER A 169 -6.69 -11.76 -4.22
N THR A 170 -5.55 -11.56 -4.89
CA THR A 170 -5.25 -12.13 -6.21
C THR A 170 -4.68 -13.54 -6.12
N THR A 171 -4.56 -14.24 -7.25
CA THR A 171 -4.15 -15.65 -7.30
C THR A 171 -2.68 -15.89 -6.97
N ASN A 172 -1.78 -14.94 -7.26
CA ASN A 172 -0.34 -15.11 -7.05
C ASN A 172 0.17 -14.17 -5.96
N ILE A 173 -0.02 -14.59 -4.70
CA ILE A 173 0.43 -13.85 -3.52
C ILE A 173 1.87 -14.18 -3.12
N ALA A 174 2.42 -15.29 -3.64
CA ALA A 174 3.76 -15.74 -3.29
C ALA A 174 4.81 -14.66 -3.58
N MET A 175 4.57 -13.81 -4.58
CA MET A 175 5.49 -12.76 -5.03
C MET A 175 5.42 -11.46 -4.24
N LEU A 176 4.49 -11.36 -3.31
CA LEU A 176 4.33 -10.17 -2.49
C LEU A 176 5.34 -10.20 -1.35
N GLN A 177 5.74 -9.01 -0.91
CA GLN A 177 6.52 -8.88 0.31
C GLN A 177 5.73 -9.41 1.50
N SER A 178 6.38 -9.94 2.55
CA SER A 178 5.68 -10.44 3.73
C SER A 178 4.70 -9.41 4.29
N LEU A 179 3.53 -9.90 4.69
CA LEU A 179 2.44 -9.08 5.21
C LEU A 179 2.85 -8.31 6.48
N ASP A 180 3.75 -8.88 7.28
CA ASP A 180 4.28 -8.21 8.47
C ASP A 180 5.06 -6.94 8.15
N LEU A 181 5.81 -6.90 7.04
CA LEU A 181 6.57 -5.71 6.63
C LEU A 181 5.64 -4.63 6.09
N VAL A 182 4.61 -5.02 5.32
CA VAL A 182 3.57 -4.10 4.83
C VAL A 182 2.81 -3.49 6.00
N VAL A 183 2.40 -4.31 6.98
CA VAL A 183 1.71 -3.82 8.19
C VAL A 183 2.62 -2.91 9.02
N ALA A 184 3.89 -3.26 9.21
CA ALA A 184 4.83 -2.43 9.97
C ALA A 184 5.01 -1.03 9.35
N ASP A 185 4.99 -0.92 8.02
CA ASP A 185 5.08 0.39 7.34
C ASP A 185 3.82 1.24 7.61
N ILE A 186 2.62 0.62 7.51
CA ILE A 186 1.36 1.28 7.87
C ILE A 186 1.38 1.73 9.34
N GLU A 187 1.76 0.86 10.27
CA GLU A 187 1.84 1.17 11.70
C GLU A 187 2.74 2.38 11.99
N LYS A 188 3.87 2.46 11.29
CA LYS A 188 4.82 3.58 11.36
C LYS A 188 4.22 4.86 10.78
N ALA A 189 3.54 4.77 9.63
CA ALA A 189 2.86 5.91 9.03
C ALA A 189 1.81 6.51 9.98
N LEU A 190 0.99 5.67 10.63
CA LEU A 190 -0.03 6.11 11.59
C LEU A 190 0.61 6.72 12.85
N PHE A 191 1.61 6.06 13.42
CA PHE A 191 2.18 6.47 14.71
C PHE A 191 3.16 7.63 14.59
N GLU A 192 4.18 7.51 13.74
CA GLU A 192 5.28 8.46 13.64
C GLU A 192 4.94 9.61 12.69
N SER A 193 4.54 9.28 11.46
CA SER A 193 4.41 10.27 10.39
C SER A 193 3.16 11.14 10.52
N LEU A 194 2.02 10.54 10.87
CA LEU A 194 0.78 11.24 11.17
C LEU A 194 0.67 11.68 12.64
N LYS A 195 1.64 11.28 13.49
CA LYS A 195 1.72 11.63 14.92
C LYS A 195 0.46 11.20 15.69
N GLY A 196 0.01 9.97 15.45
CA GLY A 196 -1.29 9.48 15.91
C GLY A 196 -1.44 9.17 17.40
N GLY A 197 -0.35 9.21 18.16
CA GLY A 197 -0.39 9.05 19.62
C GLY A 197 -1.10 7.77 20.08
N ALA A 198 -2.00 7.90 21.06
CA ALA A 198 -2.72 6.77 21.64
C ALA A 198 -3.67 6.09 20.63
N GLU A 199 -4.27 6.85 19.72
CA GLU A 199 -5.22 6.30 18.75
C GLU A 199 -4.51 5.45 17.69
N ALA A 200 -3.35 5.89 17.19
CA ALA A 200 -2.53 5.05 16.33
C ALA A 200 -2.07 3.78 17.05
N LYS A 201 -1.67 3.86 18.33
CA LYS A 201 -1.33 2.66 19.12
C LYS A 201 -2.50 1.68 19.23
N ARG A 202 -3.73 2.18 19.40
CA ARG A 202 -4.93 1.35 19.44
C ARG A 202 -5.16 0.64 18.11
N ILE A 203 -5.05 1.35 16.98
CA ILE A 203 -5.19 0.77 15.64
C ILE A 203 -4.09 -0.27 15.40
N ASN A 204 -2.82 0.07 15.67
CA ASN A 204 -1.69 -0.86 15.52
C ASN A 204 -1.90 -2.12 16.36
N LYS A 205 -2.51 -2.03 17.55
CA LYS A 205 -2.86 -3.22 18.33
C LYS A 205 -3.86 -4.11 17.58
N LEU A 206 -4.92 -3.54 17.02
CA LEU A 206 -5.89 -4.31 16.21
C LEU A 206 -5.23 -5.00 15.02
N LEU A 207 -4.31 -4.30 14.33
CA LEU A 207 -3.53 -4.88 13.23
C LEU A 207 -2.66 -6.04 13.70
N ASN A 208 -2.02 -5.92 14.86
CA ASN A 208 -1.20 -6.98 15.45
C ASN A 208 -2.01 -8.21 15.88
N ASP A 209 -3.24 -8.02 16.37
CA ASP A 209 -4.11 -9.12 16.80
C ASP A 209 -4.46 -10.07 15.61
N THR A 210 -4.36 -9.59 14.36
CA THR A 210 -4.54 -10.39 13.14
C THR A 210 -3.43 -11.43 12.90
N LYS A 211 -2.28 -11.35 13.59
CA LYS A 211 -1.14 -12.28 13.40
C LYS A 211 -1.47 -13.74 13.68
N SER A 212 -2.55 -13.99 14.43
CA SER A 212 -3.07 -15.33 14.69
C SER A 212 -3.74 -15.99 13.47
N ILE A 213 -4.07 -15.22 12.43
CA ILE A 213 -4.68 -15.73 11.20
C ILE A 213 -3.59 -16.35 10.32
N GLN A 214 -3.71 -17.66 10.07
CA GLN A 214 -2.68 -18.44 9.37
C GLN A 214 -2.60 -18.15 7.87
N SER A 215 -3.74 -17.93 7.22
CA SER A 215 -3.83 -17.64 5.79
C SER A 215 -3.47 -16.18 5.55
N GLU A 216 -2.41 -15.91 4.78
CA GLU A 216 -2.01 -14.52 4.46
C GLU A 216 -3.12 -13.76 3.73
N ARG A 217 -3.89 -14.44 2.87
CA ARG A 217 -5.03 -13.84 2.19
C ARG A 217 -6.13 -13.41 3.17
N ASP A 218 -6.50 -14.30 4.08
CA ASP A 218 -7.56 -14.01 5.05
C ASP A 218 -7.10 -12.95 6.04
N ARG A 219 -5.81 -12.98 6.41
CA ARG A 219 -5.20 -11.96 7.26
C ARG A 219 -5.17 -10.59 6.58
N ALA A 220 -4.78 -10.51 5.32
CA ALA A 220 -4.79 -9.26 4.55
C ALA A 220 -6.21 -8.70 4.40
N ALA A 221 -7.21 -9.56 4.19
CA ALA A 221 -8.61 -9.15 4.16
C ALA A 221 -9.07 -8.57 5.51
N GLU A 222 -8.73 -9.21 6.63
CA GLU A 222 -9.06 -8.71 7.97
C GLU A 222 -8.36 -7.38 8.28
N ILE A 223 -7.07 -7.26 7.93
CA ILE A 223 -6.33 -5.99 8.04
C ILE A 223 -7.05 -4.89 7.25
N LEU A 224 -7.41 -5.17 5.99
CA LEU A 224 -8.09 -4.19 5.17
C LEU A 224 -9.45 -3.77 5.79
N LEU A 225 -10.22 -4.71 6.34
CA LEU A 225 -11.47 -4.41 7.05
C LEU A 225 -11.25 -3.49 8.27
N ILE A 226 -10.22 -3.75 9.07
CA ILE A 226 -9.83 -2.88 10.19
C ILE A 226 -9.49 -1.48 9.67
N LEU A 227 -8.65 -1.40 8.63
CA LEU A 227 -8.22 -0.11 8.09
C LEU A 227 -9.40 0.68 7.51
N GLN A 228 -10.32 0.02 6.80
CA GLN A 228 -11.54 0.65 6.27
C GLN A 228 -12.42 1.27 7.36
N LYS A 229 -12.53 0.58 8.50
CA LYS A 229 -13.31 1.04 9.63
C LYS A 229 -12.63 2.18 10.38
N GLU A 230 -11.33 2.09 10.59
CA GLU A 230 -10.62 2.93 11.57
C GLU A 230 -9.88 4.13 10.92
N LEU A 231 -9.26 3.97 9.74
CA LEU A 231 -8.40 5.01 9.15
C LEU A 231 -9.15 6.29 8.74
N PRO A 232 -10.32 6.25 8.08
CA PRO A 232 -11.00 7.47 7.66
C PRO A 232 -11.27 8.40 8.84
N LYS A 233 -11.78 7.84 9.95
CA LYS A 233 -12.03 8.59 11.18
C LYS A 233 -10.74 9.08 11.82
N PHE A 234 -9.76 8.19 11.98
CA PHE A 234 -8.47 8.52 12.55
C PHE A 234 -7.80 9.70 11.83
N ILE A 235 -7.72 9.67 10.50
CA ILE A 235 -7.11 10.76 9.71
C ILE A 235 -7.85 12.08 9.95
N LEU A 236 -9.18 12.05 10.06
CA LEU A 236 -9.97 13.27 10.25
C LEU A 236 -9.92 13.83 11.68
N THR A 237 -9.54 13.05 12.68
CA THR A 237 -9.51 13.48 14.09
C THR A 237 -8.09 13.69 14.63
N VAL A 238 -7.08 13.05 14.04
CA VAL A 238 -5.69 13.14 14.50
C VAL A 238 -5.16 14.58 14.43
N GLN A 239 -4.24 14.91 15.34
CA GLN A 239 -3.68 16.26 15.51
C GLN A 239 -4.79 17.32 15.62
N ASP A 240 -5.76 17.06 16.50
CA ASP A 240 -6.92 17.92 16.74
C ASP A 240 -7.67 18.28 15.45
N GLY A 241 -7.79 17.32 14.52
CA GLY A 241 -8.47 17.49 13.24
C GLY A 241 -7.72 18.38 12.23
N PHE A 242 -6.39 18.45 12.31
CA PHE A 242 -5.54 19.17 11.36
C PHE A 242 -5.87 18.81 9.90
N PHE A 243 -5.86 17.52 9.58
CA PHE A 243 -6.08 17.04 8.22
C PHE A 243 -7.50 17.31 7.72
N LYS A 244 -8.51 17.19 8.59
CA LYS A 244 -9.88 17.58 8.25
C LYS A 244 -9.95 19.03 7.80
N ARG A 245 -9.40 19.97 8.59
CA ARG A 245 -9.38 21.40 8.24
C ARG A 245 -8.61 21.64 6.95
N HIS A 246 -7.45 21.00 6.81
CA HIS A 246 -6.59 21.12 5.64
C HIS A 246 -7.30 20.68 4.36
N PHE A 247 -7.89 19.48 4.35
CA PHE A 247 -8.57 18.94 3.18
C PHE A 247 -9.86 19.71 2.85
N SER A 248 -10.62 20.14 3.86
CA SER A 248 -11.78 21.01 3.62
C SER A 248 -11.38 22.36 3.00
N LYS A 249 -10.25 22.94 3.42
CA LYS A 249 -9.72 24.19 2.81
C LYS A 249 -9.31 23.99 1.35
N LEU A 250 -8.87 22.79 0.97
CA LEU A 250 -8.58 22.44 -0.42
C LEU A 250 -9.83 22.13 -1.26
N GLY A 251 -11.01 22.12 -0.63
CA GLY A 251 -12.29 21.87 -1.29
C GLY A 251 -12.67 20.39 -1.43
N TYR A 252 -11.98 19.48 -0.74
CA TYR A 252 -12.33 18.06 -0.78
C TYR A 252 -13.63 17.77 -0.01
N SER A 253 -14.50 16.95 -0.60
CA SER A 253 -15.61 16.33 0.13
C SER A 253 -15.09 15.18 0.98
N LEU A 254 -15.48 15.19 2.26
CA LEU A 254 -14.97 14.26 3.26
C LEU A 254 -16.09 13.32 3.71
N ARG A 255 -15.73 12.05 3.89
CA ARG A 255 -16.67 11.02 4.36
C ARG A 255 -17.26 11.40 5.70
N LYS A 256 -18.53 11.06 5.88
CA LYS A 256 -19.17 11.08 7.19
C LYS A 256 -18.69 9.87 7.96
N VAL A 257 -17.92 10.11 9.02
CA VAL A 257 -17.26 9.11 9.89
C VAL A 257 -17.75 9.21 11.32
#